data_AF-A0A9P6Z5H7-F1
#
_entry.id   AF-A0A9P6Z5H7-F1
#
_cell.length_a   1.000
_cell.length_b   1.000
_cell.length_c   1.000
_cell.angle_alpha   90.00
_cell.angle_beta   90.00
_cell.angle_gamma   90.00
#
_symmetry.space_group_name_H-M   'P 1'
#
loop_
_entity.id
_entity.type
_entity.pdbx_description
1 polymer ?
#
loop_
_entity_poly.entity_id
_entity_poly.type
_entity_poly.pdbx_seq_one_letter_code
_entity_poly.pdbx_strand_id
1 'polypeptide(L)'
;MDYLTNRVFVDESGFNINMRSPNARSIRGAPAFDVISVEIREPLKPKKIKVDGGRQRKKPVVKKKAKGTVTGHYRMFISKNLDEMDKFPELRNFYVVMNNALIHISEDITQLIEARGYRAIDLPLYSPELNPIENFWSVIKNSVKQSAFQEAKDLKTRISEASESVSRKTFHNIAQHSVNNF
;
A
#
# COMPACT_ATOMS: atom_id res chain seq x y z
N MET A 1 -11.84 -2.66 21.19
CA MET A 1 -12.25 -3.49 20.03
C MET A 1 -11.69 -4.90 20.27
N ASP A 2 -12.38 -5.98 19.93
CA ASP A 2 -11.77 -7.33 20.00
C ASP A 2 -10.96 -7.61 18.72
N TYR A 3 -9.64 -7.47 18.78
CA TYR A 3 -8.73 -7.64 17.64
C TYR A 3 -8.45 -9.12 17.28
N LEU A 4 -8.83 -10.07 18.14
CA LEU A 4 -8.48 -11.48 17.97
C LEU A 4 -9.60 -12.31 17.33
N THR A 5 -10.82 -11.78 17.26
CA THR A 5 -11.97 -12.54 16.75
C THR A 5 -12.68 -11.81 15.61
N ASN A 6 -13.09 -12.61 14.60
CA ASN A 6 -14.07 -12.28 13.57
C ASN A 6 -13.88 -10.94 12.85
N ARG A 7 -12.63 -10.52 12.60
CA ARG A 7 -12.29 -9.25 11.92
C ARG A 7 -11.31 -9.46 10.79
N VAL A 8 -11.51 -8.69 9.72
CA VAL A 8 -10.59 -8.55 8.60
C VAL A 8 -10.26 -7.07 8.46
N PHE A 9 -9.00 -6.72 8.56
CA PHE A 9 -8.52 -5.35 8.37
C PHE A 9 -8.12 -5.17 6.91
N VAL A 10 -8.59 -4.09 6.29
CA VAL A 10 -8.33 -3.78 4.88
C VAL A 10 -7.81 -2.35 4.77
N ASP A 11 -6.67 -2.18 4.10
CA ASP A 11 -6.05 -0.89 3.86
C ASP A 11 -5.06 -0.96 2.69
N GLU A 12 -4.67 0.20 2.16
CA GLU A 12 -3.65 0.34 1.12
C GLU A 12 -2.35 0.91 1.66
N SER A 13 -1.23 0.49 1.05
CA SER A 13 0.07 1.04 1.39
C SER A 13 0.89 1.37 0.15
N GLY A 14 1.48 2.57 0.17
CA GLY A 14 2.44 2.99 -0.84
C GLY A 14 3.80 2.31 -0.64
N PHE A 15 4.38 1.80 -1.73
CA PHE A 15 5.75 1.31 -1.79
C PHE A 15 6.58 2.19 -2.72
N ASN A 16 7.82 2.46 -2.34
CA ASN A 16 8.76 3.23 -3.15
C ASN A 16 9.97 2.34 -3.52
N ILE A 17 10.33 2.33 -4.80
CA ILE A 17 11.49 1.59 -5.30
C ILE A 17 12.81 2.06 -4.69
N ASN A 18 12.87 3.28 -4.16
CA ASN A 18 14.08 3.80 -3.51
C ASN A 18 14.13 3.50 -2.00
N MET A 19 13.24 2.68 -1.45
CA MET A 19 13.29 2.27 -0.04
C MET A 19 14.51 1.37 0.21
N ARG A 20 15.59 1.96 0.73
CA ARG A 20 16.83 1.26 1.13
C ARG A 20 17.22 1.60 2.56
N SER A 21 17.97 0.72 3.21
CA SER A 21 18.59 1.03 4.49
C SER A 21 19.62 2.15 4.31
N PRO A 22 19.58 3.23 5.12
CA PRO A 22 20.64 4.23 5.12
C PRO A 22 21.94 3.66 5.69
N ASN A 23 21.86 2.53 6.40
CA ASN A 23 22.98 1.88 7.05
C ASN A 23 23.36 0.60 6.30
N ALA A 24 24.65 0.41 6.06
CA ALA A 24 25.23 -0.81 5.52
C ALA A 24 26.18 -1.45 6.54
N ARG A 25 26.37 -2.78 6.47
CA ARG A 25 27.32 -3.52 7.30
C ARG A 25 28.44 -4.06 6.42
N SER A 26 29.68 -3.92 6.88
CA SER A 26 30.86 -4.52 6.27
C SER A 26 31.73 -5.15 7.35
N ILE A 27 32.66 -6.02 6.94
CA ILE A 27 33.65 -6.61 7.84
C ILE A 27 34.48 -5.48 8.45
N ARG A 28 34.87 -5.62 9.73
CA ARG A 28 35.67 -4.61 10.43
C ARG A 28 36.96 -4.33 9.65
N GLY A 29 37.16 -3.07 9.25
CA GLY A 29 38.31 -2.64 8.44
C GLY A 29 38.04 -2.55 6.94
N ALA A 30 36.88 -3.01 6.46
CA ALA A 30 36.45 -2.83 5.08
C ALA A 30 35.36 -1.73 4.99
N PRO A 31 35.45 -0.81 4.01
CA PRO A 31 34.36 0.11 3.71
C PRO A 31 33.11 -0.66 3.27
N ALA A 32 31.93 -0.15 3.63
CA ALA A 32 30.67 -0.65 3.09
C ALA A 32 30.34 0.14 1.82
N PHE A 33 30.43 -0.51 0.66
CA PHE A 33 30.02 0.08 -0.62
C PHE A 33 28.67 -0.48 -1.05
N ASP A 34 27.74 0.40 -1.44
CA ASP A 34 26.56 0.05 -2.26
C ASP A 34 26.67 0.89 -3.54
N VAL A 35 26.81 0.23 -4.69
CA VAL A 35 26.94 0.93 -5.99
C VAL A 35 25.54 1.12 -6.55
N ILE A 36 25.15 2.38 -6.74
CA ILE A 36 23.85 2.74 -7.33
C ILE A 36 24.11 3.38 -8.69
N SER A 37 23.72 2.68 -9.75
CA SER A 37 23.55 3.25 -11.08
C SER A 37 22.33 4.18 -11.05
N VAL A 38 22.50 5.43 -10.62
CA VAL A 38 21.42 6.43 -10.63
C VAL A 38 21.39 7.08 -12.02
N GLU A 39 20.48 6.65 -12.89
CA GLU A 39 20.06 7.49 -14.00
C GLU A 39 19.23 8.66 -13.44
N ILE A 40 19.90 9.77 -13.16
CA ILE A 40 19.21 11.02 -12.87
C ILE A 40 18.53 11.45 -14.18
N ARG A 41 17.23 11.18 -14.31
CA ARG A 41 16.43 11.83 -15.35
C ARG A 41 16.41 13.32 -15.02
N GLU A 42 17.26 14.08 -15.70
CA GLU A 42 17.23 15.54 -15.62
C GLU A 42 15.78 15.99 -15.87
N PRO A 43 15.18 16.78 -14.96
CA PRO A 43 13.90 17.39 -15.25
C PRO A 43 14.08 18.21 -16.52
N LEU A 44 13.29 17.86 -17.56
CA LEU A 44 13.26 18.60 -18.81
C LEU A 44 13.14 20.09 -18.48
N LYS A 45 14.24 20.84 -18.69
CA LYS A 45 14.25 22.30 -18.50
C LYS A 45 13.01 22.85 -19.22
N PRO A 46 12.13 23.61 -18.56
CA PRO A 46 10.99 24.19 -19.24
C PRO A 46 11.55 25.02 -20.40
N LYS A 47 11.23 24.62 -21.64
CA LYS A 47 11.58 25.42 -22.82
C LYS A 47 10.99 26.81 -22.59
N LYS A 48 11.85 27.83 -22.42
CA LYS A 48 11.44 29.23 -22.51
C LYS A 48 10.82 29.41 -23.90
N ILE A 49 9.49 29.44 -23.96
CA ILE A 49 8.79 29.79 -25.18
C ILE A 49 8.97 31.31 -25.32
N LYS A 50 9.90 31.73 -26.18
CA LYS A 50 9.83 33.07 -26.75
C LYS A 50 8.54 33.12 -27.56
N VAL A 51 7.61 33.97 -27.15
CA VAL A 51 6.45 34.32 -27.97
C VAL A 51 6.97 35.35 -28.96
N ASP A 52 7.33 34.87 -30.15
CA ASP A 52 7.47 35.73 -31.32
C ASP A 52 6.40 35.32 -32.33
N GLY A 53 5.76 36.32 -32.92
CA GLY A 53 4.54 36.18 -33.72
C GLY A 53 4.71 35.21 -34.88
N GLY A 54 4.06 34.04 -34.79
CA GLY A 54 4.14 33.02 -35.83
C GLY A 54 3.21 31.86 -35.54
N ARG A 55 2.04 31.88 -36.18
CA ARG A 55 0.96 30.90 -36.07
C ARG A 55 1.42 29.49 -36.49
N GLN A 56 1.65 28.60 -35.53
CA GLN A 56 1.53 27.15 -35.74
C GLN A 56 0.86 26.48 -34.53
N ARG A 57 -0.32 25.89 -34.76
CA ARG A 57 -1.05 25.08 -33.78
C ARG A 57 -0.22 23.84 -33.45
N LYS A 58 0.51 23.86 -32.34
CA LYS A 58 1.08 22.64 -31.75
C LYS A 58 -0.07 21.70 -31.36
N LYS A 59 -0.02 20.45 -31.85
CA LYS A 59 -0.94 19.38 -31.42
C LYS A 59 -0.95 19.31 -29.89
N PRO A 60 -2.11 19.11 -29.23
CA PRO A 60 -2.15 19.06 -27.78
C PRO A 60 -1.30 17.87 -27.32
N VAL A 61 -0.18 18.17 -26.65
CA VAL A 61 0.54 17.16 -25.89
C VAL A 61 -0.43 16.76 -24.79
N VAL A 62 -0.98 15.55 -24.88
CA VAL A 62 -1.82 14.96 -23.84
C VAL A 62 -1.00 14.97 -22.55
N LYS A 63 -1.29 15.92 -21.66
CA LYS A 63 -0.78 15.89 -20.30
C LYS A 63 -1.29 14.58 -19.71
N LYS A 64 -0.40 13.63 -19.41
CA LYS A 64 -0.77 12.42 -18.68
C LYS A 64 -1.46 12.88 -17.40
N LYS A 65 -2.78 12.66 -17.29
CA LYS A 65 -3.51 12.94 -16.06
C LYS A 65 -2.81 12.16 -14.95
N ALA A 66 -2.54 12.82 -13.83
CA ALA A 66 -2.11 12.10 -12.64
C ALA A 66 -3.15 11.01 -12.35
N LYS A 67 -2.72 9.75 -12.35
CA LYS A 67 -3.59 8.61 -11.99
C LYS A 67 -3.78 8.66 -10.47
N GLY A 68 -4.75 9.45 -10.02
CA GLY A 68 -5.23 9.39 -8.64
C GLY A 68 -6.18 8.21 -8.47
N THR A 69 -6.21 7.63 -7.28
CA THR A 69 -7.24 6.68 -6.88
C THR A 69 -8.55 7.44 -6.69
N VAL A 70 -9.60 7.02 -7.40
CA VAL A 70 -10.97 7.57 -7.30
C VAL A 70 -11.78 6.56 -6.49
N THR A 71 -12.85 6.99 -5.81
CA THR A 71 -13.78 6.13 -5.05
C THR A 71 -14.17 4.83 -5.79
N GLY A 72 -14.38 4.89 -7.12
CA GLY A 72 -14.69 3.70 -7.94
C GLY A 72 -13.56 2.66 -8.00
N HIS A 73 -12.30 3.07 -7.92
CA HIS A 73 -11.16 2.15 -7.83
C HIS A 73 -11.14 1.43 -6.48
N TYR A 74 -11.47 2.13 -5.40
CA TYR A 74 -11.55 1.53 -4.07
C TYR A 74 -12.71 0.54 -3.95
N ARG A 75 -13.89 0.89 -4.49
CA ARG A 75 -15.02 -0.06 -4.58
C ARG A 75 -14.65 -1.36 -5.30
N MET A 76 -13.91 -1.26 -6.41
CA MET A 76 -13.43 -2.44 -7.14
C MET A 76 -12.42 -3.25 -6.32
N PHE A 77 -11.56 -2.57 -5.55
CA PHE A 77 -10.63 -3.22 -4.63
C PHE A 77 -11.38 -3.99 -3.53
N ILE A 78 -12.36 -3.38 -2.87
CA ILE A 78 -13.20 -4.07 -1.87
C ILE A 78 -13.93 -5.26 -2.49
N SER A 79 -14.58 -5.08 -3.64
CA SER A 79 -15.27 -6.19 -4.33
C SER A 79 -14.37 -7.40 -4.55
N LYS A 80 -13.12 -7.18 -4.99
CA LYS A 80 -12.15 -8.28 -5.20
C LYS A 80 -11.73 -8.97 -3.91
N ASN A 81 -11.54 -8.21 -2.83
CA ASN A 81 -11.22 -8.81 -1.53
C ASN A 81 -12.40 -9.65 -1.02
N LEU A 82 -13.63 -9.16 -1.18
CA LEU A 82 -14.82 -9.91 -0.83
C LEU A 82 -14.95 -11.19 -1.67
N ASP A 83 -14.64 -11.16 -2.98
CA ASP A 83 -14.64 -12.36 -3.83
C ASP A 83 -13.66 -13.44 -3.35
N GLU A 84 -12.52 -13.03 -2.78
CA GLU A 84 -11.57 -13.95 -2.15
C GLU A 84 -12.07 -14.46 -0.79
N MET A 85 -12.66 -13.59 0.03
CA MET A 85 -13.24 -13.96 1.33
C MET A 85 -14.41 -14.96 1.19
N ASP A 86 -15.24 -14.80 0.15
CA ASP A 86 -16.39 -15.66 -0.12
C ASP A 86 -16.00 -17.13 -0.40
N LYS A 87 -14.73 -17.40 -0.70
CA LYS A 87 -14.19 -18.75 -0.86
C LYS A 87 -14.02 -19.49 0.47
N PHE A 88 -14.10 -18.79 1.60
CA PHE A 88 -13.87 -19.30 2.94
C PHE A 88 -15.17 -19.18 3.77
N PRO A 89 -16.00 -20.25 3.84
CA PRO A 89 -17.28 -20.22 4.56
C PRO A 89 -17.16 -19.82 6.03
N GLU A 90 -16.01 -20.08 6.65
CA GLU A 90 -15.69 -19.72 8.03
C GLU A 90 -15.64 -18.20 8.27
N LEU A 91 -15.44 -17.38 7.23
CA LEU A 91 -15.38 -15.93 7.33
C LEU A 91 -16.76 -15.25 7.33
N ARG A 92 -17.84 -16.03 7.24
CA ARG A 92 -19.20 -15.48 7.22
C ARG A 92 -19.49 -14.66 8.49
N ASN A 93 -20.15 -13.51 8.33
CA ASN A 93 -20.44 -12.55 9.41
C ASN A 93 -19.21 -11.88 10.05
N PHE A 94 -18.03 -11.98 9.44
CA PHE A 94 -16.86 -11.21 9.88
C PHE A 94 -17.08 -9.72 9.67
N TYR A 95 -16.38 -8.93 10.49
CA TYR A 95 -16.33 -7.49 10.38
C TYR A 95 -15.17 -7.07 9.48
N VAL A 96 -15.47 -6.39 8.38
CA VAL A 96 -14.49 -5.74 7.52
C VAL A 96 -14.20 -4.37 8.10
N VAL A 97 -12.98 -4.19 8.62
CA VAL A 97 -12.53 -2.95 9.25
C VAL A 97 -11.72 -2.15 8.24
N MET A 98 -12.14 -0.92 7.97
CA MET A 98 -11.50 0.00 7.02
C MET A 98 -11.07 1.27 7.75
N ASN A 99 -10.00 1.91 7.28
CA ASN A 99 -9.70 3.27 7.74
C ASN A 99 -10.73 4.26 7.16
N ASN A 100 -10.96 5.38 7.86
CA ASN A 100 -11.97 6.35 7.47
C ASN A 100 -11.40 7.42 6.53
N ALA A 101 -10.74 6.99 5.45
CA ALA A 101 -10.31 7.87 4.38
C ALA A 101 -11.52 8.36 3.58
N LEU A 102 -11.51 9.61 3.07
CA LEU A 102 -12.62 10.18 2.29
C LEU A 102 -13.04 9.32 1.08
N ILE A 103 -12.12 8.54 0.53
CA ILE A 103 -12.36 7.61 -0.57
C ILE A 103 -13.11 6.33 -0.14
N HIS A 104 -13.19 6.06 1.17
CA HIS A 104 -13.84 4.90 1.78
C HIS A 104 -15.25 5.24 2.27
N ILE A 105 -15.54 6.52 2.53
CA ILE A 105 -16.83 7.04 2.98
C ILE A 105 -17.79 7.12 1.78
N SER A 106 -18.21 5.97 1.27
CA SER A 106 -19.36 5.90 0.36
C SER A 106 -20.30 4.81 0.84
N GLU A 107 -21.58 5.18 0.96
CA GLU A 107 -22.65 4.26 1.35
C GLU A 107 -22.68 3.01 0.45
N ASP A 108 -22.32 3.17 -0.82
CA ASP A 108 -22.16 2.09 -1.80
C ASP A 108 -21.20 0.97 -1.37
N ILE A 109 -20.12 1.29 -0.62
CA ILE A 109 -19.15 0.31 -0.15
C ILE A 109 -19.72 -0.46 1.04
N THR A 110 -20.34 0.24 1.98
CA THR A 110 -21.03 -0.38 3.12
C THR A 110 -22.11 -1.33 2.64
N GLN A 111 -22.96 -0.89 1.71
CA GLN A 111 -24.00 -1.73 1.10
C GLN A 111 -23.42 -2.95 0.36
N LEU A 112 -22.28 -2.78 -0.33
CA LEU A 112 -21.60 -3.89 -1.01
C LEU A 112 -21.13 -4.98 -0.03
N ILE A 113 -20.59 -4.57 1.13
CA ILE A 113 -20.10 -5.47 2.18
C ILE A 113 -21.28 -6.18 2.84
N GLU A 114 -22.33 -5.44 3.22
CA GLU A 114 -23.50 -5.96 3.89
C GLU A 114 -24.33 -6.90 3.00
N ALA A 115 -24.44 -6.61 1.70
CA ALA A 115 -25.15 -7.46 0.74
C ALA A 115 -24.55 -8.87 0.63
N ARG A 116 -23.27 -9.05 1.00
CA ARG A 116 -22.60 -10.36 1.03
C ARG A 116 -22.63 -11.03 2.40
N GLY A 117 -23.28 -10.42 3.40
CA GLY A 117 -23.41 -10.96 4.75
C GLY A 117 -22.21 -10.69 5.66
N TYR A 118 -21.37 -9.71 5.32
CA TYR A 118 -20.34 -9.17 6.21
C TYR A 118 -20.84 -7.91 6.90
N ARG A 119 -20.07 -7.39 7.86
CA ARG A 119 -20.37 -6.12 8.53
C ARG A 119 -19.24 -5.13 8.31
N ALA A 120 -19.53 -3.91 7.89
CA ALA A 120 -18.51 -2.89 7.75
C ALA A 120 -18.29 -2.16 9.08
N ILE A 121 -17.03 -1.85 9.41
CA ILE A 121 -16.66 -0.97 10.52
C ILE A 121 -15.65 0.04 10.00
N ASP A 122 -15.97 1.31 10.11
CA ASP A 122 -15.03 2.39 9.87
C ASP A 122 -14.31 2.77 11.17
N LEU A 123 -12.99 2.90 11.10
CA LEU A 123 -12.19 3.40 12.23
C LEU A 123 -12.40 4.92 12.42
N PRO A 124 -12.12 5.48 13.62
CA PRO A 124 -12.09 6.92 13.78
C PRO A 124 -11.08 7.58 12.83
N LEU A 125 -11.38 8.82 12.43
CA LEU A 125 -10.54 9.58 11.51
C LEU A 125 -9.16 9.85 12.14
N TYR A 126 -8.10 9.69 11.37
CA TYR A 126 -6.71 9.87 11.80
C TYR A 126 -6.26 8.97 12.96
N SER A 127 -6.85 7.77 13.09
CA SER A 127 -6.45 6.77 14.10
C SER A 127 -5.74 5.54 13.51
N PRO A 128 -4.57 5.70 12.86
CA PRO A 128 -3.82 4.56 12.31
C PRO A 128 -3.36 3.58 13.41
N GLU A 129 -3.20 4.04 14.65
CA GLU A 129 -2.82 3.22 15.80
C GLU A 129 -3.86 2.14 16.11
N LEU A 130 -5.12 2.37 15.75
CA LEU A 130 -6.21 1.41 15.92
C LEU A 130 -6.28 0.39 14.78
N ASN A 131 -5.43 0.52 13.76
CA ASN A 131 -5.40 -0.35 12.58
C ASN A 131 -4.17 -1.29 12.59
N PRO A 132 -4.31 -2.56 13.02
CA PRO A 132 -3.19 -3.50 13.10
C PRO A 132 -2.49 -3.75 11.76
N ILE A 133 -3.17 -3.50 10.63
CA ILE A 133 -2.57 -3.69 9.29
C ILE A 133 -1.39 -2.74 9.05
N GLU A 134 -1.30 -1.61 9.77
CA GLU A 134 -0.16 -0.69 9.66
C GLU A 134 1.13 -1.34 10.19
N ASN A 135 1.02 -2.14 11.24
CA ASN A 135 2.14 -2.94 11.75
C ASN A 135 2.53 -4.03 10.75
N PHE A 136 1.57 -4.64 10.08
CA PHE A 136 1.82 -5.59 8.99
C PHE A 136 2.56 -4.92 7.82
N TRP A 137 2.13 -3.74 7.39
CA TRP A 137 2.81 -2.98 6.35
C TRP A 137 4.24 -2.61 6.73
N SER A 138 4.46 -2.27 8.01
CA SER A 138 5.81 -1.98 8.54
C SER A 138 6.74 -3.19 8.43
N VAL A 139 6.24 -4.40 8.72
CA VAL A 139 6.99 -5.65 8.55
C VAL A 139 7.35 -5.89 7.09
N ILE A 140 6.38 -5.80 6.16
CA ILE A 140 6.64 -6.01 4.73
C ILE A 140 7.62 -4.97 4.20
N LYS A 141 7.41 -3.69 4.50
CA LYS A 141 8.30 -2.60 4.05
C LYS A 141 9.73 -2.81 4.54
N ASN A 142 9.91 -3.28 5.78
CA ASN A 142 11.23 -3.58 6.31
C ASN A 142 11.88 -4.77 5.58
N SER A 143 11.12 -5.82 5.29
CA SER A 143 11.58 -6.97 4.49
C SER A 143 12.01 -6.53 3.08
N VAL A 144 11.17 -5.76 2.38
CA VAL A 144 11.48 -5.20 1.06
C VAL A 144 12.75 -4.33 1.12
N LYS A 145 12.89 -3.49 2.16
CA LYS A 145 14.06 -2.61 2.36
C LYS A 145 15.36 -3.37 2.60
N GLN A 146 15.31 -4.55 3.21
CA GLN A 146 16.48 -5.38 3.49
C GLN A 146 16.85 -6.31 2.34
N SER A 147 15.91 -6.64 1.46
CA SER A 147 16.20 -7.44 0.26
C SER A 147 17.16 -6.72 -0.69
N ALA A 148 18.19 -7.41 -1.16
CA ALA A 148 19.15 -6.87 -2.12
C ALA A 148 18.44 -6.49 -3.43
N PHE A 149 18.72 -5.28 -3.93
CA PHE A 149 18.21 -4.83 -5.22
C PHE A 149 18.96 -5.57 -6.34
N GLN A 150 18.35 -6.64 -6.85
CA GLN A 150 18.79 -7.25 -8.11
C GLN A 150 18.10 -6.52 -9.26
N GLU A 151 18.85 -6.09 -10.28
CA GLU A 151 18.33 -5.36 -11.45
C GLU A 151 17.19 -6.10 -12.17
N ALA A 152 17.12 -7.42 -12.04
CA ALA A 152 16.12 -8.28 -12.67
C ALA A 152 14.79 -8.43 -11.90
N LYS A 153 14.71 -8.04 -10.61
CA LYS A 153 13.50 -8.26 -9.80
C LYS A 153 12.61 -7.02 -9.75
N ASP A 154 11.41 -7.14 -10.30
CA ASP A 154 10.38 -6.11 -10.21
C ASP A 154 9.94 -5.88 -8.75
N LEU A 155 9.55 -4.65 -8.42
CA LEU A 155 9.07 -4.26 -7.09
C LEU A 155 7.87 -5.12 -6.67
N LYS A 156 6.98 -5.45 -7.62
CA LYS A 156 5.80 -6.27 -7.37
C LYS A 156 6.16 -7.67 -6.86
N THR A 157 7.14 -8.33 -7.48
CA THR A 157 7.60 -9.67 -7.08
C THR A 157 8.14 -9.64 -5.66
N ARG A 158 8.91 -8.60 -5.30
CA ARG A 158 9.47 -8.47 -3.96
C ARG A 158 8.40 -8.24 -2.89
N ILE A 159 7.37 -7.46 -3.20
CA ILE A 159 6.23 -7.28 -2.28
C ILE A 159 5.51 -8.62 -2.08
N SER A 160 5.32 -9.41 -3.14
CA SER A 160 4.73 -10.76 -3.05
C SER A 160 5.58 -11.68 -2.16
N GLU A 161 6.87 -11.83 -2.47
CA GLU A 161 7.82 -12.66 -1.72
C GLU A 161 7.87 -12.24 -0.24
N ALA A 162 7.93 -10.92 0.03
CA ALA A 162 7.92 -10.40 1.39
C ALA A 162 6.61 -10.70 2.12
N SER A 163 5.46 -10.59 1.45
CA SER A 163 4.15 -10.89 2.03
C SER A 163 3.99 -12.38 2.36
N GLU A 164 4.46 -13.26 1.47
CA GLU A 164 4.40 -14.72 1.63
C GLU A 164 5.33 -15.21 2.74
N SER A 165 6.43 -14.48 3.01
CA SER A 165 7.37 -14.80 4.09
C SER A 165 6.83 -14.50 5.50
N VAL A 166 5.70 -13.78 5.64
CA VAL A 166 5.17 -13.40 6.95
C VAL A 166 4.54 -14.62 7.64
N SER A 167 5.12 -15.02 8.77
CA SER A 167 4.65 -16.17 9.54
C SER A 167 3.30 -15.93 10.23
N ARG A 168 2.53 -17.00 10.46
CA ARG A 168 1.30 -16.96 11.28
C ARG A 168 1.54 -16.39 12.68
N LYS A 169 2.70 -16.67 13.27
CA LYS A 169 3.11 -16.12 14.58
C LYS A 169 3.21 -14.59 14.53
N THR A 170 3.71 -14.03 13.43
CA THR A 170 3.80 -12.58 13.24
C THR A 170 2.41 -11.94 13.21
N PHE A 171 1.45 -12.53 12.48
CA PHE A 171 0.07 -12.04 12.47
C PHE A 171 -0.56 -12.06 13.88
N HIS A 172 -0.40 -13.16 14.61
CA HIS A 172 -0.88 -13.26 15.99
C HIS A 172 -0.24 -12.20 16.89
N ASN A 173 1.08 -11.99 16.79
CA ASN A 173 1.77 -10.97 17.57
C ASN A 173 1.28 -9.55 17.26
N ILE A 174 0.97 -9.24 15.99
CA ILE A 174 0.42 -7.94 15.59
C ILE A 174 -0.97 -7.73 16.20
N ALA A 175 -1.83 -8.73 16.15
CA ALA A 175 -3.16 -8.66 16.75
C ALA A 175 -3.06 -8.54 18.28
N GLN A 176 -2.22 -9.35 18.93
CA GLN A 176 -2.01 -9.31 20.38
C GLN A 176 -1.42 -7.97 20.84
N HIS A 177 -0.52 -7.38 20.07
CA HIS A 177 -0.01 -6.04 20.35
C HIS A 177 -1.15 -5.03 20.36
N SER A 178 -2.11 -5.13 19.43
CA SER A 178 -3.25 -4.22 19.39
C SER A 178 -4.15 -4.37 20.62
N VAL A 179 -4.42 -5.61 21.06
CA VAL A 179 -5.16 -5.90 22.32
C VAL A 179 -4.46 -5.32 23.55
N ASN A 180 -3.14 -5.39 23.60
CA ASN A 180 -2.40 -4.94 24.78
C ASN A 180 -2.33 -3.41 24.89
N ASN A 181 -2.56 -2.67 23.79
CA ASN A 181 -2.45 -1.21 23.77
C ASN A 181 -3.82 -0.50 23.72
N PHE A 182 -4.90 -1.18 23.31
CA PHE A 182 -6.23 -0.60 23.10
C PHE A 182 -7.36 -1.55 23.50
#